data_AF-A0A960SR04-F1
#
_entry.id   AF-A0A960SR04-F1
#
_cell.length_a   1.000
_cell.length_b   1.000
_cell.length_c   1.000
_cell.angle_alpha   90.00
_cell.angle_beta   90.00
_cell.angle_gamma   90.00
#
_symmetry.space_group_name_H-M   'P 1'
#
loop_
_entity.id
_entity.type
_entity.pdbx_description
1 polymer ?
#
loop_
_entity_poly.entity_id
_entity_poly.type
_entity_poly.pdbx_seq_one_letter_code
_entity_poly.pdbx_strand_id
1 'polypeptide(L)'
;MSALLLLTATSTGCVSVPDAPREPDVQALRLALISLGPAVSGTEADRVARCAYQHSRELAREYRVVRPPFLHNSLINLGLKERGLCYQWAEDLLNRLRKLATESLELRWGKARAGTWREHNSVVVTAVGAPFETGIVLDPWRRSGRL
;
A
#
# COMPACT_ATOMS: atom_id res chain seq x y z
N MET A 1 -7.98 37.50 43.15
CA MET A 1 -8.27 37.39 41.70
C MET A 1 -7.49 36.21 41.17
N SER A 2 -8.21 35.25 40.60
CA SER A 2 -7.77 33.89 40.29
C SER A 2 -6.64 33.81 39.26
N ALA A 3 -5.65 32.95 39.52
CA ALA A 3 -4.72 32.49 38.50
C ALA A 3 -5.31 31.25 37.82
N LEU A 4 -5.64 31.39 36.54
CA LEU A 4 -6.22 30.35 35.70
C LEU A 4 -5.13 29.35 35.29
N LEU A 5 -5.19 28.13 35.82
CA LEU A 5 -4.34 27.01 35.38
C LEU A 5 -4.85 26.51 34.01
N LEU A 6 -4.15 26.81 32.92
CA LEU A 6 -4.39 26.17 31.63
C LEU A 6 -3.76 24.77 31.64
N LEU A 7 -4.59 23.74 31.79
CA LEU A 7 -4.22 22.37 31.44
C LEU A 7 -4.14 22.24 29.92
N THR A 8 -2.94 22.25 29.37
CA THR A 8 -2.71 21.81 27.98
C THR A 8 -2.72 20.29 27.94
N ALA A 9 -3.82 19.71 27.48
CA ALA A 9 -3.91 18.29 27.17
C ALA A 9 -3.15 18.00 25.87
N THR A 10 -1.91 17.50 25.97
CA THR A 10 -1.16 17.00 24.82
C THR A 10 -1.55 15.54 24.55
N SER A 11 -2.49 15.32 23.63
CA SER A 11 -2.79 13.98 23.11
C SER A 11 -1.83 13.62 21.97
N THR A 12 -0.60 13.23 22.31
CA THR A 12 0.31 12.55 21.37
C THR A 12 -0.13 11.10 21.17
N GLY A 13 -1.24 10.92 20.45
CA GLY A 13 -1.65 9.63 19.90
C GLY A 13 -0.81 9.29 18.68
N CYS A 14 0.50 9.11 18.84
CA CYS A 14 1.36 8.61 17.77
C CYS A 14 1.04 7.12 17.56
N VAL A 15 0.07 6.82 16.70
CA VAL A 15 -0.09 5.46 16.16
C VAL A 15 1.09 5.20 15.24
N SER A 16 2.16 4.63 15.79
CA SER A 16 3.26 4.09 15.00
C SER A 16 2.79 2.80 14.31
N VAL A 17 3.01 2.73 12.99
CA VAL A 17 2.93 1.45 12.29
C VAL A 17 4.20 0.68 12.67
N PRO A 18 4.11 -0.57 13.18
CA PRO A 18 5.31 -1.34 13.53
C PRO A 18 6.30 -1.38 12.37
N ASP A 19 7.59 -1.51 12.65
CA ASP A 19 8.59 -1.37 11.59
C ASP A 19 8.62 -2.56 10.63
N ALA A 20 8.45 -3.78 11.15
CA ALA A 20 8.49 -5.01 10.36
C ALA A 20 7.08 -5.52 10.01
N PRO A 21 6.86 -6.05 8.79
CA PRO A 21 5.69 -6.86 8.47
C PRO A 21 5.50 -8.02 9.45
N ARG A 22 4.25 -8.38 9.74
CA ARG A 22 3.99 -9.60 10.53
C ARG A 22 4.17 -10.80 9.62
N GLU A 23 4.97 -11.77 10.04
CA GLU A 23 5.23 -12.97 9.23
C GLU A 23 3.95 -13.73 8.83
N PRO A 24 2.92 -13.88 9.69
CA PRO A 24 1.65 -14.50 9.27
C PRO A 24 0.95 -13.78 8.11
N ASP A 25 1.01 -12.44 8.07
CA ASP A 25 0.39 -11.64 7.00
C ASP A 25 1.12 -11.82 5.66
N VAL A 26 2.45 -11.87 5.72
CA VAL A 26 3.30 -12.15 4.56
C VAL A 26 3.02 -13.55 4.02
N GLN A 27 2.95 -14.55 4.90
CA GLN A 27 2.65 -15.93 4.52
C GLN A 27 1.24 -16.07 3.93
N ALA A 28 0.25 -15.37 4.48
CA ALA A 28 -1.10 -15.36 3.93
C ALA A 28 -1.12 -14.81 2.49
N LEU A 29 -0.44 -13.69 2.23
CA LEU A 29 -0.35 -13.15 0.88
C LEU A 29 0.43 -14.07 -0.06
N ARG A 30 1.53 -14.66 0.40
CA ARG A 30 2.30 -15.64 -0.39
C ARG A 30 1.42 -16.81 -0.83
N LEU A 31 0.65 -17.40 0.10
CA LEU A 31 -0.26 -18.50 -0.23
C LEU A 31 -1.37 -18.07 -1.20
N ALA A 32 -1.92 -16.87 -1.02
CA ALA A 32 -2.90 -16.31 -1.95
C ALA A 32 -2.31 -16.14 -3.36
N LEU A 33 -1.08 -15.64 -3.48
CA LEU A 33 -0.38 -15.51 -4.76
C LEU A 33 -0.12 -16.87 -5.41
N ILE A 34 0.31 -17.89 -4.65
CA ILE A 34 0.48 -19.26 -5.15
C ILE A 34 -0.85 -19.81 -5.68
N SER A 35 -1.97 -19.47 -5.04
CA SER A 35 -3.29 -19.92 -5.47
C SER A 35 -3.78 -19.32 -6.79
N LEU A 36 -3.09 -18.32 -7.35
CA LEU A 36 -3.41 -17.75 -8.67
C LEU A 36 -3.23 -18.75 -9.81
N GLY A 37 -2.43 -19.80 -9.62
CA GLY A 37 -2.34 -20.89 -10.60
C GLY A 37 -1.19 -21.87 -10.35
N PRO A 38 -1.25 -23.06 -10.95
CA PRO A 38 -0.26 -24.13 -10.73
C PRO A 38 1.15 -23.79 -11.22
N ALA A 39 1.29 -22.82 -12.14
CA ALA A 39 2.57 -22.37 -12.66
C ALA A 39 3.23 -21.28 -11.79
N VAL A 40 2.57 -20.78 -10.74
CA VAL A 40 3.13 -19.72 -9.89
C VAL A 40 4.26 -20.26 -9.02
N SER A 41 5.43 -19.64 -9.12
CA SER A 41 6.59 -19.95 -8.30
C SER A 41 6.37 -19.51 -6.85
N GLY A 42 6.46 -20.45 -5.91
CA GLY A 42 6.36 -20.16 -4.48
C GLY A 42 7.45 -19.21 -3.96
N THR A 43 8.62 -19.21 -4.61
CA THR A 43 9.74 -18.30 -4.31
C THR A 43 9.44 -16.88 -4.80
N GLU A 44 8.87 -16.74 -5.99
CA GLU A 44 8.44 -15.42 -6.49
C GLU A 44 7.31 -14.84 -5.65
N ALA A 45 6.33 -15.68 -5.29
CA ALA A 45 5.23 -15.30 -4.42
C ALA A 45 5.73 -14.79 -3.05
N ASP A 46 6.73 -15.44 -2.44
CA ASP A 46 7.35 -14.97 -1.18
C ASP A 46 8.04 -13.60 -1.37
N ARG A 47 8.86 -13.45 -2.43
CA ARG A 47 9.55 -12.19 -2.74
C ARG A 47 8.57 -11.03 -2.98
N VAL A 48 7.51 -11.27 -3.76
CA VAL A 48 6.44 -10.30 -4.03
C VAL A 48 5.72 -9.94 -2.74
N ALA A 49 5.32 -10.93 -1.92
CA ALA A 49 4.61 -10.69 -0.67
C ALA A 49 5.44 -9.86 0.31
N ARG A 50 6.70 -10.26 0.56
CA ARG A 50 7.62 -9.51 1.44
C ARG A 50 7.84 -8.09 0.94
N CYS A 51 8.12 -7.93 -0.35
CA CYS A 51 8.34 -6.63 -0.96
C CYS A 51 7.10 -5.74 -0.84
N ALA A 52 5.90 -6.28 -1.09
CA ALA A 52 4.65 -5.53 -0.97
C ALA A 52 4.45 -5.00 0.45
N TYR A 53 4.62 -5.83 1.48
CA TYR A 53 4.48 -5.38 2.87
C TYR A 53 5.59 -4.43 3.31
N GLN A 54 6.85 -4.71 2.99
CA GLN A 54 7.99 -3.89 3.40
C GLN A 54 7.93 -2.52 2.74
N HIS A 55 7.82 -2.48 1.41
CA HIS A 55 7.86 -1.23 0.68
C HIS A 55 6.63 -0.36 0.96
N SER A 56 5.46 -0.96 1.17
CA SER A 56 4.28 -0.20 1.61
C SER A 56 4.47 0.54 2.93
N ARG A 57 5.26 -0.04 3.85
CA ARG A 57 5.63 0.63 5.11
C ARG A 57 6.72 1.69 4.91
N GLU A 58 7.64 1.48 3.97
CA GLU A 58 8.61 2.48 3.55
C GLU A 58 7.88 3.71 2.99
N LEU A 59 6.97 3.52 2.03
CA LEU A 59 6.15 4.59 1.44
C LEU A 59 5.31 5.33 2.50
N ALA A 60 4.72 4.61 3.46
CA ALA A 60 3.97 5.24 4.55
C ALA A 60 4.82 6.23 5.36
N ARG A 61 6.10 5.88 5.59
CA ARG A 61 7.06 6.72 6.32
C ARG A 61 7.56 7.86 5.47
N GLU A 62 7.97 7.56 4.23
CA GLU A 62 8.49 8.53 3.28
C GLU A 62 7.48 9.65 3.03
N TYR A 63 6.23 9.29 2.76
CA TYR A 63 5.17 10.28 2.53
C TYR A 63 4.62 10.90 3.82
N ARG A 64 5.05 10.40 4.98
CA ARG A 64 4.51 10.75 6.31
C ARG A 64 2.99 10.75 6.28
N VAL A 65 2.41 9.60 5.95
CA VAL A 65 0.97 9.47 5.67
C VAL A 65 0.13 9.88 6.86
N VAL A 66 -0.89 10.71 6.58
CA VAL A 66 -1.88 11.12 7.57
C VAL A 66 -3.14 10.27 7.41
N ARG A 67 -3.72 9.82 8.52
CA ARG A 67 -5.03 9.17 8.51
C ARG A 67 -6.11 10.19 8.86
N PRO A 68 -7.31 10.10 8.24
CA PRO A 68 -7.73 9.16 7.20
C PRO A 68 -7.25 9.57 5.78
N PRO A 69 -7.36 8.69 4.76
CA PRO A 69 -6.84 8.96 3.42
C PRO A 69 -7.36 10.25 2.76
N PHE A 70 -8.61 10.66 3.03
CA PHE A 70 -9.14 11.91 2.50
C PHE A 70 -8.36 13.12 3.04
N LEU A 71 -7.94 13.09 4.31
CA LEU A 71 -7.18 14.17 4.92
C LEU A 71 -5.79 14.27 4.30
N HIS A 72 -5.13 13.13 4.08
CA HIS A 72 -3.85 13.09 3.35
C HIS A 72 -3.97 13.71 1.96
N ASN A 73 -5.01 13.36 1.21
CA ASN A 73 -5.25 13.92 -0.12
C ASN A 73 -5.50 15.43 -0.07
N SER A 74 -6.28 15.92 0.90
CA SER A 74 -6.49 17.36 1.08
C SER A 74 -5.18 18.10 1.33
N LEU A 75 -4.29 17.55 2.17
CA LEU A 75 -2.98 18.15 2.44
C LEU A 75 -2.11 18.22 1.18
N ILE A 76 -2.16 17.21 0.31
CA ILE A 76 -1.43 17.25 -0.97
C ILE A 76 -2.03 18.30 -1.92
N ASN A 77 -3.36 18.33 -2.06
CA ASN A 77 -4.04 19.28 -2.93
C ASN A 77 -3.85 20.75 -2.47
N LEU A 78 -3.63 20.97 -1.17
CA LEU A 78 -3.30 22.28 -0.60
C LEU A 78 -1.81 22.63 -0.69
N GLY A 79 -0.96 21.74 -1.24
CA GLY A 79 0.48 21.94 -1.33
C GLY A 79 1.24 21.80 -0.01
N LEU A 80 0.59 21.28 1.05
CA LEU A 80 1.23 21.04 2.36
C LEU A 80 1.98 19.71 2.41
N LYS A 81 1.77 18.85 1.41
CA LYS A 81 2.48 17.60 1.18
C LYS A 81 2.73 17.41 -0.31
N GLU A 82 3.84 16.79 -0.65
CA GLU A 82 4.26 16.66 -2.04
C GLU A 82 3.75 15.38 -2.71
N ARG A 83 3.62 14.28 -1.94
CA ARG A 83 3.37 12.93 -2.48
C ARG A 83 2.55 12.04 -1.55
N GLY A 84 1.94 11.02 -2.14
CA GLY A 84 1.16 9.97 -1.46
C GLY A 84 -0.31 9.89 -1.85
N LEU A 85 -0.70 10.44 -3.01
CA LEU A 85 -1.99 10.14 -3.64
C LEU A 85 -2.04 8.66 -4.05
N CYS A 86 -3.24 8.10 -4.21
CA CYS A 86 -3.42 6.67 -4.51
C CYS A 86 -2.67 6.22 -5.77
N TYR A 87 -2.62 7.05 -6.82
CA TYR A 87 -1.87 6.72 -8.04
C TYR A 87 -0.35 6.77 -7.83
N GLN A 88 0.16 7.76 -7.07
CA GLN A 88 1.60 7.84 -6.76
C GLN A 88 2.04 6.64 -5.93
N TRP A 89 1.19 6.22 -4.99
CA TRP A 89 1.41 5.00 -4.23
C TRP A 89 1.45 3.75 -5.12
N ALA A 90 0.46 3.60 -6.00
CA ALA A 90 0.39 2.46 -6.91
C ALA A 90 1.60 2.43 -7.86
N GLU A 91 2.05 3.60 -8.34
CA GLU A 91 3.24 3.76 -9.17
C GLU A 91 4.51 3.31 -8.45
N ASP A 92 4.78 3.85 -7.27
CA ASP A 92 6.02 3.57 -6.55
C ASP A 92 6.07 2.11 -6.08
N LEU A 93 4.92 1.56 -5.64
CA LEU A 93 4.81 0.14 -5.32
C LEU A 93 5.02 -0.76 -6.54
N LEU A 94 4.39 -0.45 -7.67
CA LEU A 94 4.54 -1.22 -8.90
C LEU A 94 5.99 -1.20 -9.40
N ASN A 95 6.62 -0.02 -9.37
CA ASN A 95 8.01 0.16 -9.77
C ASN A 95 8.96 -0.63 -8.88
N ARG A 96 8.70 -0.70 -7.57
CA ARG A 96 9.50 -1.53 -6.67
C ARG A 96 9.31 -3.02 -6.95
N LEU A 97 8.08 -3.47 -7.12
CA LEU A 97 7.79 -4.89 -7.38
C LEU A 97 8.36 -5.36 -8.72
N ARG A 98 8.35 -4.52 -9.76
CA ARG A 98 8.92 -4.84 -11.08
C ARG A 98 10.42 -5.14 -11.04
N LYS A 99 11.15 -4.56 -10.07
CA LYS A 99 12.58 -4.86 -9.87
C LYS A 99 12.84 -6.31 -9.42
N LEU A 100 11.80 -7.04 -9.01
CA LEU A 100 11.93 -8.46 -8.64
C LEU A 100 12.09 -9.37 -9.86
N ALA A 101 11.77 -8.89 -11.07
CA ALA A 101 11.86 -9.65 -12.32
C ALA A 101 11.21 -11.04 -12.22
N THR A 102 9.89 -11.06 -11.95
CA THR A 102 9.12 -12.31 -11.84
C THR A 102 8.79 -12.87 -13.22
N GLU A 103 8.85 -14.18 -13.35
CA GLU A 103 8.57 -14.93 -14.58
C GLU A 103 7.23 -15.67 -14.52
N SER A 104 6.70 -15.95 -13.32
CA SER A 104 5.42 -16.66 -13.14
C SER A 104 4.26 -15.75 -12.74
N LEU A 105 4.57 -14.52 -12.34
CA LEU A 105 3.60 -13.49 -11.94
C LEU A 105 3.73 -12.24 -12.81
N GLU A 106 2.58 -11.66 -13.17
CA GLU A 106 2.50 -10.35 -13.81
C GLU A 106 2.05 -9.28 -12.82
N LEU A 107 2.72 -8.13 -12.90
CA LEU A 107 2.47 -6.96 -12.06
C LEU A 107 1.81 -5.87 -12.91
N ARG A 108 0.51 -5.66 -12.69
CA ARG A 108 -0.35 -4.82 -13.54
C ARG A 108 -0.88 -3.62 -12.76
N TRP A 109 -1.08 -2.50 -13.46
CA TRP A 109 -1.73 -1.31 -12.89
C TRP A 109 -3.24 -1.53 -12.82
N GLY A 110 -3.83 -1.41 -11.63
CA GLY A 110 -5.28 -1.47 -11.44
C GLY A 110 -5.88 -0.09 -11.25
N LYS A 111 -6.96 0.18 -11.99
CA LYS A 111 -7.73 1.42 -11.90
C LYS A 111 -9.23 1.12 -11.75
N ALA A 112 -9.83 1.64 -10.69
CA ALA A 112 -11.26 1.58 -10.46
C ALA A 112 -11.89 2.96 -10.72
N ARG A 113 -13.08 3.00 -11.34
CA ARG A 113 -13.86 4.23 -11.61
C ARG A 113 -13.04 5.31 -12.32
N ALA A 114 -12.36 4.91 -13.39
CA ALA A 114 -11.48 5.76 -14.18
C ALA A 114 -12.17 7.06 -14.64
N GLY A 115 -11.45 8.18 -14.55
CA GLY A 115 -11.92 9.49 -15.00
C GLY A 115 -12.97 10.16 -14.09
N THR A 116 -13.30 9.54 -12.96
CA THR A 116 -14.23 10.14 -11.97
C THR A 116 -13.48 10.70 -10.78
N TRP A 117 -14.13 11.58 -10.01
CA TRP A 117 -13.60 12.04 -8.71
C TRP A 117 -13.42 10.90 -7.68
N ARG A 118 -13.98 9.71 -7.95
CA ARG A 118 -13.84 8.48 -7.14
C ARG A 118 -12.82 7.49 -7.72
N GLU A 119 -12.01 7.92 -8.68
CA GLU A 119 -10.93 7.11 -9.25
C GLU A 119 -10.01 6.60 -8.13
N HIS A 120 -9.66 5.32 -8.19
CA HIS A 120 -8.70 4.72 -7.28
C HIS A 120 -7.74 3.83 -8.02
N ASN A 121 -6.46 3.92 -7.68
CA ASN A 121 -5.39 3.18 -8.33
C ASN A 121 -4.69 2.27 -7.31
N SER A 122 -4.25 1.10 -7.78
CA SER A 122 -3.61 0.05 -6.97
C SER A 122 -2.76 -0.86 -7.86
N VAL A 123 -2.01 -1.78 -7.26
CA VAL A 123 -1.31 -2.83 -8.02
C VAL A 123 -2.18 -4.09 -8.05
N VAL A 124 -2.22 -4.77 -9.18
CA VAL A 124 -2.88 -6.09 -9.32
C VAL A 124 -1.85 -7.11 -9.74
N VAL A 125 -1.84 -8.25 -9.05
CA VAL A 125 -0.93 -9.36 -9.35
C VAL A 125 -1.74 -10.51 -9.94
N THR A 126 -1.36 -10.99 -11.12
CA THR A 126 -1.96 -12.15 -11.78
C THR A 126 -0.91 -13.22 -12.02
N ALA A 127 -1.32 -14.47 -12.27
CA ALA A 127 -0.44 -15.40 -12.98
C ALA A 127 -0.17 -14.89 -14.41
N VAL A 128 0.96 -15.28 -14.99
CA VAL A 128 1.27 -14.93 -16.40
C VAL A 128 0.20 -15.44 -17.34
N GLY A 129 -0.25 -14.59 -18.26
CA GLY A 129 -1.28 -14.91 -19.24
C GLY A 129 -2.70 -15.00 -18.68
N ALA A 130 -2.90 -14.89 -17.36
CA ALA A 130 -4.23 -14.92 -16.78
C ALA A 130 -5.02 -13.61 -17.04
N PRO A 131 -6.36 -13.67 -17.09
CA PRO A 131 -7.21 -12.49 -17.15
C PRO A 131 -6.92 -11.52 -16.00
N PHE A 132 -7.20 -10.23 -16.19
CA PHE A 132 -6.93 -9.21 -15.17
C PHE A 132 -7.81 -9.40 -13.93
N GLU A 133 -9.05 -9.85 -14.13
CA GLU A 133 -10.09 -10.00 -13.12
C GLU A 133 -9.80 -11.12 -12.11
N THR A 134 -8.90 -12.05 -12.44
CA THR A 134 -8.48 -13.13 -11.53
C THR A 134 -7.37 -12.69 -10.57
N GLY A 135 -6.88 -11.46 -10.70
CA GLY A 135 -5.73 -10.97 -9.94
C GLY A 135 -6.04 -10.59 -8.50
N ILE A 136 -4.99 -10.60 -7.68
CA ILE A 136 -5.02 -10.10 -6.30
C ILE A 136 -4.68 -8.62 -6.30
N VAL A 137 -5.55 -7.80 -5.70
CA VAL A 137 -5.34 -6.36 -5.53
C VAL A 137 -4.46 -6.09 -4.31
N LEU A 138 -3.35 -5.37 -4.51
CA LEU A 138 -2.51 -4.84 -3.46
C LEU A 138 -2.84 -3.35 -3.25
N ASP A 139 -3.59 -3.04 -2.20
CA ASP A 139 -4.05 -1.67 -1.87
C ASP A 139 -3.75 -1.24 -0.42
N PRO A 140 -2.46 -1.14 -0.04
CA PRO A 140 -2.08 -0.75 1.31
C PRO A 140 -2.23 0.74 1.58
N TRP A 141 -2.44 1.55 0.52
CA TRP A 141 -2.71 2.99 0.63
C TRP A 141 -3.93 3.27 1.52
N ARG A 142 -5.00 2.46 1.40
CA ARG A 142 -6.23 2.60 2.20
C ARG A 142 -5.99 2.52 3.70
N ARG A 143 -4.96 1.80 4.13
CA ARG A 143 -4.62 1.59 5.55
C ARG A 143 -3.20 2.06 5.87
N SER A 144 -2.71 3.07 5.15
CA SER A 144 -1.46 3.77 5.45
C SER A 144 -0.26 2.83 5.58
N GLY A 145 -0.07 1.96 4.58
CA GLY A 145 1.04 1.02 4.53
C GLY A 145 0.78 -0.35 5.17
N ARG A 146 -0.43 -0.56 5.72
CA ARG A 146 -0.90 -1.89 6.11
C ARG A 146 -1.65 -2.52 4.95
N LEU A 147 -1.24 -3.71 4.55
CA LEU A 147 -1.96 -4.53 3.59
C LEU A 147 -2.91 -5.46 4.35
#